data_AF-A0A3P7NTK9-F1
#
_entry.id   AF-A0A3P7NTK9-F1
#
_cell.length_a   1.000
_cell.length_b   1.000
_cell.length_c   1.000
_cell.angle_alpha   90.00
_cell.angle_beta   90.00
_cell.angle_gamma   90.00
#
_symmetry.space_group_name_H-M   'P 1'
#
loop_
_entity.id
_entity.type
_entity.pdbx_description
1 polymer ?
#
loop_
_entity_poly.entity_id
_entity_poly.type
_entity_poly.pdbx_seq_one_letter_code
_entity_poly.pdbx_strand_id
1 'polypeptide(L)'
;MPCLGEIQLSFFDRKGHLEVEVIRARGLQQKNTSKPLPTPYVKLHLLDGKQSVEKMRTSAPARRTLDPLFQQQFSFSTSYKDKILQVDFYFFFAFGDLKIW
;
A
#
# COMPACT_ATOMS: atom_id res chain seq x y z
N MET A 1 10.80 -3.14 -18.07
CA MET A 1 9.41 -3.15 -17.57
C MET A 1 9.00 -1.71 -17.35
N PRO A 2 7.86 -1.23 -17.86
CA PRO A 2 7.40 0.12 -17.51
C PRO A 2 7.20 0.18 -15.98
N CYS A 3 7.81 1.17 -15.34
CA CYS A 3 7.56 1.46 -13.94
C CYS A 3 6.12 1.96 -13.81
N LEU A 4 5.32 1.32 -12.97
CA LEU A 4 3.92 1.65 -12.80
C LEU A 4 3.68 2.73 -11.71
N GLY A 5 4.77 3.18 -11.08
CA GLY A 5 4.83 4.22 -10.06
C GLY A 5 5.97 3.95 -9.08
N GLU A 6 6.14 4.86 -8.12
CA GLU A 6 7.06 4.74 -6.99
C GLU A 6 6.27 4.79 -5.68
N ILE A 7 6.70 4.01 -4.68
CA ILE A 7 6.24 4.15 -3.29
C ILE A 7 7.43 4.46 -2.39
N GLN A 8 7.21 5.36 -1.44
CA GLN A 8 8.13 5.61 -0.35
C GLN A 8 7.58 5.01 0.96
N LEU A 9 8.40 4.18 1.60
CA LEU A 9 8.12 3.51 2.86
C LEU A 9 9.26 3.77 3.85
N SER A 10 8.94 3.75 5.15
CA SER A 10 9.93 3.62 6.23
C SER A 10 9.65 2.36 7.04
N PHE A 11 10.69 1.72 7.55
CA PHE A 11 10.61 0.49 8.33
C PHE A 11 11.37 0.63 9.65
N PHE A 12 10.81 0.08 10.72
CA PHE A 12 11.46 0.06 12.02
C PHE A 12 11.17 -1.23 12.76
N ASP A 13 12.19 -1.86 13.35
CA ASP A 13 12.02 -3.00 14.25
C ASP A 13 11.69 -2.50 15.67
N ARG A 14 10.62 -3.06 16.24
CA ARG A 14 10.33 -2.95 17.67
C ARG A 14 10.28 -4.32 18.30
N LYS A 15 11.45 -4.83 18.71
CA LYS A 15 11.56 -6.10 19.45
C LYS A 15 10.97 -7.28 18.65
N GLY A 16 11.26 -7.34 17.35
CA GLY A 16 10.77 -8.38 16.45
C GLY A 16 9.40 -8.11 15.83
N HIS A 17 8.79 -6.96 16.13
CA HIS A 17 7.55 -6.46 15.51
C HIS A 17 7.88 -5.37 14.50
N LEU A 18 7.26 -5.43 13.31
CA LEU A 18 7.56 -4.50 12.23
C LEU A 18 6.65 -3.28 12.35
N GLU A 19 7.25 -2.09 12.40
CA GLU A 19 6.55 -0.84 12.12
C GLU A 19 6.82 -0.40 10.69
N VAL A 20 5.77 0.04 10.01
CA VAL A 20 5.82 0.52 8.63
C VAL A 20 5.16 1.88 8.56
N GLU A 21 5.88 2.86 8.03
CA GLU A 21 5.27 4.12 7.61
C GLU A 21 5.03 4.08 6.10
N VAL A 22 3.77 4.22 5.70
CA VAL A 22 3.40 4.47 4.31
C VAL A 22 3.41 5.97 4.10
N ILE A 23 4.43 6.48 3.41
CA ILE A 23 4.68 7.92 3.32
C ILE A 23 3.92 8.51 2.13
N ARG A 24 4.26 8.09 0.90
CA ARG A 24 3.66 8.60 -0.34
C ARG A 24 3.84 7.61 -1.49
N ALA A 25 3.07 7.82 -2.55
CA ALA A 25 3.38 7.30 -3.87
C ALA A 25 3.46 8.42 -4.90
N ARG A 26 4.18 8.18 -6.00
CA ARG A 26 4.35 9.13 -7.10
C ARG A 26 4.30 8.45 -8.45
N GLY A 27 3.84 9.18 -9.46
CA GLY A 27 3.85 8.73 -10.85
C GLY A 27 3.03 7.46 -11.07
N LEU A 28 1.96 7.25 -10.30
CA LEU A 28 1.13 6.07 -10.46
C LEU A 28 0.48 6.09 -11.85
N GLN A 29 0.49 4.95 -12.54
CA GLN A 29 -0.09 4.87 -13.88
C GLN A 29 -1.53 4.40 -13.85
N GLN A 30 -2.40 5.09 -14.59
CA GLN A 30 -3.77 4.67 -14.84
C GLN A 30 -3.87 4.15 -16.29
N LYS A 31 -4.31 2.89 -16.44
CA LYS A 31 -4.44 2.24 -17.76
C LYS A 31 -5.36 2.99 -18.74
N ASN A 32 -6.39 3.66 -18.24
CA ASN A 32 -7.34 4.41 -19.06
C ASN A 32 -7.42 5.86 -18.58
N THR A 33 -6.76 6.76 -19.33
CA THR A 33 -6.65 8.19 -19.04
C THR A 33 -7.94 8.98 -19.23
N SER A 34 -8.95 8.42 -19.91
CA SER A 34 -10.26 9.09 -20.05
C SER A 34 -11.17 8.89 -18.83
N LYS A 35 -10.85 7.93 -17.96
CA LYS A 35 -11.58 7.74 -16.69
C LYS A 35 -11.11 8.78 -15.65
N PRO A 36 -12.01 9.20 -14.73
CA PRO A 36 -11.60 10.05 -13.61
C PRO A 36 -10.44 9.46 -12.82
N LEU A 37 -9.64 10.33 -12.22
CA LEU A 37 -8.53 9.91 -11.36
C LEU A 37 -9.03 8.97 -10.25
N PRO A 38 -8.23 7.96 -9.87
CA PRO A 38 -8.58 7.02 -8.82
C PRO A 38 -8.43 7.64 -7.43
N THR A 39 -8.98 6.97 -6.43
CA THR A 39 -8.56 7.16 -5.04
C THR A 39 -7.62 6.01 -4.64
N PRO A 40 -6.29 6.24 -4.62
CA PRO A 40 -5.32 5.19 -4.34
C PRO A 40 -5.24 4.89 -2.84
N TYR A 41 -5.02 3.63 -2.49
CA TYR A 41 -4.68 3.23 -1.13
C TYR A 41 -3.78 1.99 -1.14
N VAL A 42 -3.05 1.78 -0.05
CA VAL A 42 -2.09 0.69 0.09
C VAL A 42 -2.62 -0.36 1.06
N LYS A 43 -2.49 -1.63 0.72
CA LYS A 43 -2.68 -2.75 1.65
C LYS A 43 -1.33 -3.34 2.01
N LEU A 44 -1.12 -3.55 3.30
CA LEU A 44 0.06 -4.19 3.87
C LEU A 44 -0.35 -5.56 4.39
N HIS A 45 0.32 -6.60 3.92
CA HIS A 45 0.02 -7.98 4.29
C HIS A 45 1.31 -8.62 4.81
N LEU A 46 1.32 -9.01 6.09
CA LEU A 46 2.39 -9.85 6.61
C LEU A 46 2.06 -11.32 6.31
N LEU A 47 2.96 -11.99 5.61
CA LEU A 47 2.77 -13.35 5.11
C LEU A 47 3.69 -14.34 5.83
N ASP A 48 3.11 -15.42 6.31
CA ASP A 48 3.80 -16.63 6.73
C ASP A 48 3.65 -17.69 5.63
N GLY A 49 4.73 -17.92 4.88
CA GLY A 49 4.67 -18.63 3.61
C GLY A 49 3.71 -17.95 2.62
N LYS A 50 2.57 -18.59 2.34
CA LYS A 50 1.51 -18.06 1.46
C LYS A 50 0.30 -17.50 2.20
N GLN A 51 0.25 -17.65 3.52
CA GLN A 51 -0.88 -17.23 4.34
C GLN A 51 -0.64 -15.82 4.88
N SER A 52 -1.61 -14.93 4.68
CA SER A 52 -1.57 -13.62 5.32
C SER A 52 -2.04 -13.74 6.77
N VAL A 53 -1.13 -13.49 7.71
CA VAL A 53 -1.35 -13.61 9.15
C VAL A 53 -1.80 -12.29 9.78
N GLU A 54 -1.45 -11.15 9.16
CA GLU A 54 -1.90 -9.83 9.60
C GLU A 54 -2.02 -8.89 8.39
N LYS A 55 -3.04 -8.03 8.41
CA LYS A 55 -3.37 -7.11 7.31
C LYS A 55 -3.71 -5.73 7.84
N MET A 56 -3.17 -4.71 7.18
CA MET A 56 -3.49 -3.31 7.43
C MET A 56 -3.67 -2.58 6.11
N ARG A 57 -4.30 -1.41 6.12
CA ARG A 57 -4.44 -0.57 4.93
C ARG A 57 -4.43 0.90 5.28
N THR A 58 -3.97 1.72 4.36
CA THR A 58 -4.11 3.17 4.48
C THR A 58 -5.56 3.60 4.35
N SER A 59 -5.90 4.71 5.01
CA SER A 59 -7.10 5.45 4.62
C SER A 59 -6.96 5.92 3.18
N ALA A 60 -8.06 5.88 2.44
CA ALA A 60 -8.12 6.47 1.11
C ALA A 60 -8.05 8.00 1.24
N PRO A 61 -7.20 8.70 0.46
CA PRO A 61 -7.14 10.16 0.49
C PRO A 61 -8.46 10.76 0.01
N ALA A 62 -8.84 11.92 0.57
CA ALA A 62 -10.07 12.60 0.18
C ALA A 62 -10.05 13.11 -1.27
N ARG A 63 -8.85 13.35 -1.82
CA ARG A 63 -8.63 13.78 -3.21
C ARG A 63 -8.21 12.61 -4.08
N ARG A 64 -8.80 12.53 -5.27
CA ARG A 64 -8.39 11.63 -6.36
C ARG A 64 -7.05 12.10 -6.94
N THR A 65 -6.06 11.23 -7.01
CA THR A 65 -4.68 11.60 -7.37
C THR A 65 -3.84 10.39 -7.81
N LEU A 66 -2.82 10.63 -8.63
CA LEU A 66 -1.77 9.64 -8.97
C LEU A 66 -0.48 9.87 -8.16
N ASP A 67 -0.48 10.85 -7.26
CA ASP A 67 0.64 11.19 -6.38
C ASP A 67 0.15 11.36 -4.92
N PRO A 68 -0.37 10.29 -4.28
CA PRO A 68 -0.94 10.39 -2.94
C PRO A 68 0.12 10.59 -1.86
N LEU A 69 -0.17 11.46 -0.89
CA LEU A 69 0.52 11.57 0.39
C LEU A 69 -0.33 10.86 1.45
N PHE A 70 0.23 9.81 2.06
CA PHE A 70 -0.44 8.99 3.06
C PHE A 70 -0.04 9.40 4.48
N GLN A 71 1.27 9.39 4.79
CA GLN A 71 1.83 9.66 6.11
C GLN A 71 1.12 8.88 7.24
N GLN A 72 0.97 7.56 7.03
CA GLN A 72 0.30 6.68 7.99
C GLN A 72 1.26 5.63 8.51
N GLN A 73 1.29 5.46 9.83
CA GLN A 73 2.11 4.47 10.51
C GLN A 73 1.27 3.27 10.92
N PHE A 74 1.86 2.09 10.76
CA PHE A 74 1.27 0.79 11.08
C PHE A 74 2.25 0.00 11.93
N SER A 75 1.76 -0.71 12.95
CA SER A 75 2.58 -1.55 13.82
C SER A 75 2.00 -2.96 13.81
N PHE A 76 2.74 -3.91 13.26
CA PHE A 76 2.34 -5.32 13.22
C PHE A 76 2.47 -5.95 14.61
N SER A 77 1.38 -6.52 15.11
CA SER A 77 1.38 -7.25 16.39
C SER A 77 2.05 -8.61 16.28
N THR A 78 2.08 -9.21 15.08
CA THR A 78 2.76 -10.47 14.80
C THR A 78 4.25 -10.23 14.54
N SER A 79 5.12 -11.11 15.03
CA SER A 79 6.55 -11.00 14.72
C SER A 79 6.81 -11.21 13.22
N TYR A 80 7.63 -10.36 12.61
CA TYR A 80 7.96 -10.44 11.17
C TYR A 80 9.08 -11.43 10.86
N LYS A 81 9.66 -12.09 11.87
CA LYS A 81 10.72 -13.08 11.65
C LYS A 81 10.21 -14.21 10.75
N ASP A 82 11.03 -14.55 9.75
CA ASP A 82 10.76 -15.55 8.71
C ASP A 82 9.49 -15.30 7.89
N LYS A 83 9.03 -14.03 7.83
CA LYS A 83 7.83 -13.59 7.10
C LYS A 83 8.17 -12.59 6.01
N ILE A 84 7.23 -12.44 5.07
CA ILE A 84 7.32 -11.49 3.97
C ILE A 84 6.28 -10.39 4.18
N LEU A 85 6.70 -9.13 4.10
CA LEU A 85 5.76 -8.03 3.95
C LEU A 85 5.43 -7.86 2.47
N GLN A 86 4.20 -8.20 2.10
CA GLN A 86 3.66 -7.87 0.79
C GLN A 86 2.97 -6.51 0.85
N VAL A 87 3.31 -5.63 -0.10
CA VAL A 87 2.77 -4.28 -0.22
C VAL A 87 2.06 -4.17 -1.56
N ASP A 88 0.74 -3.98 -1.50
CA ASP A 88 -0.12 -3.95 -2.69
C ASP A 88 -0.79 -2.58 -2.81
N PHE A 89 -0.88 -2.05 -4.03
CA PHE A 89 -1.67 -0.85 -4.31
C PHE A 89 -3.02 -1.18 -4.94
N TYR A 90 -4.01 -0.41 -4.51
CA TYR A 90 -5.36 -0.47 -5.03
C TYR A 90 -5.85 0.93 -5.42
N PHE A 91 -6.63 0.97 -6.48
CA PHE A 91 -7.44 2.12 -6.86
C PHE A 91 -8.89 1.84 -6.51
N PHE A 92 -9.45 2.63 -5.60
CA PHE A 92 -10.90 2.67 -5.41
C PHE A 92 -11.52 3.56 -6.50
N PHE A 93 -12.43 2.97 -7.25
CA PHE A 93 -13.33 3.68 -8.16
C PHE A 93 -14.77 3.54 -7.63
N ALA A 94 -15.67 4.43 -8.05
CA ALA A 94 -17.07 4.42 -7.60
C ALA A 94 -17.83 3.08 -7.85
N PHE A 95 -17.30 2.20 -8.71
CA PHE A 95 -17.86 0.89 -9.02
C PHE A 95 -17.02 -0.30 -8.50
N GLY A 96 -16.01 -0.05 -7.65
CA GLY A 96 -15.20 -1.11 -7.02
C GLY A 96 -13.70 -0.85 -6.98
N ASP A 97 -12.96 -1.80 -6.39
CA ASP A 97 -11.50 -1.76 -6.22
C ASP A 97 -10.76 -2.45 -7.39
N LEU A 98 -9.64 -1.86 -7.83
CA LEU A 98 -8.71 -2.48 -8.78
C LEU A 98 -7.31 -2.57 -8.16
N LYS A 99 -6.74 -3.79 -8.05
CA LYS A 99 -5.33 -3.99 -7.68
C LYS A 99 -4.44 -3.58 -8.84
N ILE A 100 -3.38 -2.81 -8.59
CA ILE A 100 -2.49 -2.33 -9.65
C ILE A 100 -1.10 -2.99 -9.61
N TRP A 101 -0.55 -3.22 -8.42
CA TRP A 101 0.68 -3.99 -8.18
C TRP A 101 0.57 -4.67 -6.82
#